data_AF-A0A1Y6IZI8-F1
#
_entry.id   AF-A0A1Y6IZI8-F1
#
_cell.length_a   1.000
_cell.length_b   1.000
_cell.length_c   1.000
_cell.angle_alpha   90.00
_cell.angle_beta   90.00
_cell.angle_gamma   90.00
#
_symmetry.space_group_name_H-M   'P 1'
#
loop_
_entity.id
_entity.type
_entity.pdbx_description
1 polymer ?
#
loop_
_entity_poly.entity_id
_entity_poly.type
_entity_poly.pdbx_seq_one_letter_code
_entity_poly.pdbx_strand_id
1 'polypeptide(L)'
;MSARLGYGFKANGKGGYHGYKWKFLETTLQLSVWTAKLNGVYAPLKEMETIEAEVAFLCRQISGQWPTHQHEIHFSPSEQRHRDAASEIYYHAVGHFANKAMHATSRDCGVRTQGGLCPD
;
A
#
# COMPACT_ATOMS: atom_id res chain seq x y z
N MET A 1 -17.51 7.11 -8.21
CA MET A 1 -16.57 6.52 -7.23
C MET A 1 -17.05 6.64 -5.77
N SER A 2 -17.57 7.79 -5.33
CA SER A 2 -18.04 8.01 -3.94
C SER A 2 -19.08 6.99 -3.47
N ALA A 3 -20.06 6.64 -4.30
CA ALA A 3 -21.10 5.67 -3.96
C ALA A 3 -20.52 4.28 -3.64
N ARG A 4 -19.57 3.77 -4.45
CA ARG A 4 -18.97 2.44 -4.24
C ARG A 4 -18.08 2.37 -3.00
N LEU A 5 -17.24 3.38 -2.76
CA LEU A 5 -16.49 3.48 -1.51
C LEU A 5 -17.45 3.54 -0.31
N GLY A 6 -18.49 4.37 -0.39
CA GLY A 6 -19.51 4.48 0.66
C GLY A 6 -20.25 3.17 0.94
N TYR A 7 -20.61 2.40 -0.10
CA TYR A 7 -21.19 1.07 0.05
C TYR A 7 -20.20 0.08 0.69
N GLY A 8 -18.92 0.15 0.30
CA GLY A 8 -17.80 -0.57 0.92
C GLY A 8 -17.71 -0.43 2.43
N PHE A 9 -17.82 0.81 2.91
CA PHE A 9 -17.79 1.14 4.33
C PHE A 9 -19.05 0.68 5.07
N LYS A 10 -20.24 0.80 4.45
CA LYS A 10 -21.52 0.42 5.08
C LYS A 10 -21.82 -1.08 5.06
N ALA A 11 -21.14 -1.84 4.21
CA ALA A 11 -21.36 -3.28 4.09
C ALA A 11 -21.11 -3.98 5.44
N ASN A 12 -21.89 -4.99 5.77
CA ASN A 12 -21.71 -5.80 6.99
C ASN A 12 -21.53 -7.29 6.67
N GLY A 13 -21.27 -7.63 5.40
CA GLY A 13 -21.13 -9.00 4.92
C GLY A 13 -22.44 -9.76 4.68
N LYS A 14 -23.61 -9.16 4.96
CA LYS A 14 -24.90 -9.74 4.56
C LYS A 14 -25.14 -9.46 3.07
N GLY A 15 -25.17 -10.50 2.24
CA GLY A 15 -25.44 -10.40 0.79
C GLY A 15 -24.23 -10.55 -0.13
N GLY A 16 -23.16 -11.22 0.31
CA GLY A 16 -22.00 -11.56 -0.54
C GLY A 16 -20.99 -10.44 -0.76
N TYR A 17 -21.38 -9.18 -0.52
CA TYR A 17 -20.42 -8.08 -0.46
C TYR A 17 -19.85 -7.97 0.95
N HIS A 18 -18.67 -8.57 1.16
CA HIS A 18 -17.96 -8.57 2.44
C HIS A 18 -17.31 -7.21 2.81
N GLY A 19 -17.52 -6.19 1.97
CA GLY A 19 -16.90 -4.88 2.11
C GLY A 19 -15.37 -4.96 2.14
N TYR A 20 -14.74 -3.88 2.56
CA TYR A 20 -13.30 -3.87 2.73
C TYR A 20 -12.89 -4.59 4.01
N LYS A 21 -12.09 -5.67 3.90
CA LYS A 21 -11.57 -6.42 5.06
C LYS A 21 -10.76 -5.54 6.02
N TRP A 22 -10.14 -4.48 5.50
CA TRP A 22 -9.34 -3.53 6.26
C TRP A 22 -10.14 -2.52 7.08
N LYS A 23 -11.47 -2.39 6.91
CA LYS A 23 -12.24 -1.32 7.57
C LYS A 23 -12.39 -1.47 9.08
N PHE A 24 -12.16 -2.68 9.60
CA PHE A 24 -12.20 -2.97 11.03
C PHE A 24 -10.80 -2.87 11.68
N LEU A 25 -9.77 -2.51 10.91
CA LEU A 25 -8.45 -2.28 11.48
C LEU A 25 -8.46 -0.96 12.24
N GLU A 26 -8.18 -1.02 13.54
CA GLU A 26 -8.08 0.16 14.43
C GLU A 26 -6.73 0.87 14.27
N THR A 27 -6.31 1.12 13.03
CA THR A 27 -5.04 1.76 12.71
C THR A 27 -5.20 2.87 11.68
N THR A 28 -4.18 3.73 11.57
CA THR A 28 -4.14 4.72 10.51
C THR A 28 -3.94 4.03 9.17
N LEU A 29 -4.91 4.17 8.28
CA LEU A 29 -4.84 3.63 6.93
C LEU A 29 -4.30 4.68 5.96
N GLN A 30 -3.41 4.26 5.08
CA GLN A 30 -2.98 5.04 3.93
C GLN A 30 -3.64 4.48 2.68
N LEU A 31 -4.46 5.29 2.02
CA LEU A 31 -5.09 4.93 0.75
C LEU A 31 -4.29 5.57 -0.40
N SER A 32 -3.60 4.74 -1.17
CA SER A 32 -2.97 5.17 -2.42
C SER A 32 -3.92 4.90 -3.58
N VAL A 33 -4.23 5.94 -4.37
CA VAL A 33 -5.06 5.83 -5.57
C VAL A 33 -4.21 6.25 -6.76
N TRP A 34 -4.14 5.41 -7.78
CA TRP A 34 -3.36 5.64 -8.99
C TRP A 34 -4.22 5.39 -10.23
N THR A 35 -3.82 6.03 -11.32
CA THR A 35 -4.45 5.88 -12.64
C THR A 35 -3.36 5.86 -13.70
N ALA A 36 -3.49 5.02 -14.72
CA ALA A 36 -2.52 4.96 -15.81
C ALA A 36 -3.10 5.49 -17.11
N LYS A 37 -2.23 6.10 -17.92
CA LYS A 37 -2.51 6.44 -19.31
C LYS A 37 -1.46 5.80 -20.21
N LEU A 38 -1.90 5.28 -21.34
CA LEU A 38 -1.05 4.76 -22.39
C LEU A 38 -1.33 5.57 -23.65
N ASN A 39 -0.29 6.16 -24.25
CA ASN A 39 -0.41 7.00 -25.46
C ASN A 39 -1.44 8.14 -25.32
N GLY A 40 -1.49 8.77 -24.15
CA GLY A 40 -2.38 9.91 -23.87
C GLY A 40 -3.83 9.56 -23.52
N VAL A 41 -4.24 8.29 -23.64
CA VAL A 41 -5.57 7.81 -23.26
C VAL A 41 -5.51 6.92 -22.02
N TYR A 42 -6.63 6.75 -21.31
CA TYR A 42 -6.66 5.88 -20.12
C TYR A 42 -6.32 4.44 -20.50
N ALA A 43 -5.47 3.82 -19.69
CA ALA A 43 -5.06 2.44 -19.89
C ALA A 43 -6.30 1.51 -19.84
N PRO A 44 -6.40 0.54 -20.76
CA PRO A 44 -7.48 -0.44 -20.74
C PRO A 44 -7.41 -1.29 -19.47
N LEU A 45 -8.55 -1.88 -19.09
CA LEU A 45 -8.69 -2.68 -17.87
C LEU A 45 -7.61 -3.76 -17.73
N LYS A 46 -7.31 -4.47 -18.83
CA LYS A 46 -6.30 -5.54 -18.84
C LYS A 46 -4.90 -5.05 -18.44
N GLU A 47 -4.51 -3.85 -18.84
CA GLU A 47 -3.21 -3.28 -18.45
C GLU A 47 -3.21 -2.96 -16.95
N MET A 48 -4.33 -2.45 -16.42
CA MET A 48 -4.48 -2.17 -14.99
C MET A 48 -4.45 -3.44 -14.14
N GLU A 49 -5.17 -4.49 -14.55
CA GLU A 49 -5.17 -5.80 -13.90
C GLU A 49 -3.77 -6.44 -13.93
N THR A 50 -3.06 -6.30 -15.05
CA THR A 50 -1.68 -6.79 -15.17
C THR A 50 -0.73 -6.04 -14.22
N ILE A 51 -0.87 -4.71 -14.11
CA ILE A 51 -0.09 -3.91 -13.15
C ILE A 51 -0.43 -4.31 -11.70
N GLU A 52 -1.71 -4.50 -11.36
CA GLU A 52 -2.14 -4.96 -10.04
C GLU A 52 -1.51 -6.31 -9.67
N ALA A 53 -1.51 -7.26 -10.61
CA ALA A 53 -0.89 -8.56 -10.43
C ALA A 53 0.63 -8.45 -10.19
N GLU A 54 1.32 -7.59 -10.95
CA GLU A 54 2.75 -7.34 -10.77
C GLU A 54 3.07 -6.67 -9.42
N VAL A 55 2.22 -5.76 -8.91
CA VAL A 55 2.40 -5.18 -7.57
C VAL A 55 2.32 -6.26 -6.49
N ALA A 56 1.33 -7.15 -6.57
CA ALA A 56 1.18 -8.25 -5.63
C ALA A 56 2.35 -9.25 -5.73
N PHE A 57 2.80 -9.53 -6.96
CA PHE A 57 3.94 -10.41 -7.20
C PHE A 57 5.25 -9.81 -6.66
N LEU A 58 5.50 -8.53 -6.91
CA LEU A 58 6.67 -7.81 -6.38
C LEU A 58 6.68 -7.82 -4.84
N CYS A 59 5.52 -7.60 -4.21
CA CYS A 59 5.37 -7.73 -2.76
C CYS A 59 5.81 -9.12 -2.27
N ARG A 60 5.39 -10.18 -2.97
CA ARG A 60 5.79 -11.56 -2.67
C ARG A 60 7.28 -11.79 -2.87
N GLN A 61 7.88 -11.26 -3.94
CA GLN A 61 9.31 -11.41 -4.20
C GLN A 61 10.17 -10.72 -3.13
N ILE A 62 9.78 -9.52 -2.69
CA ILE A 62 10.55 -8.74 -1.71
C ILE A 62 10.34 -9.26 -0.28
N SER A 63 9.10 -9.50 0.12
CA SER A 63 8.78 -9.86 1.52
C SER A 63 8.76 -11.36 1.79
N GLY A 64 8.75 -12.18 0.74
CA GLY A 64 8.51 -13.62 0.84
C GLY A 64 7.07 -13.98 1.22
N GLN A 65 6.14 -13.02 1.30
CA GLN A 65 4.74 -13.21 1.69
C GLN A 65 3.76 -12.56 0.71
N TRP A 66 2.57 -13.13 0.58
CA TRP A 66 1.49 -12.47 -0.17
C TRP A 66 0.88 -11.33 0.67
N PRO A 67 0.25 -10.32 0.04
CA PRO A 67 -0.51 -9.31 0.77
C PRO A 67 -1.55 -9.95 1.70
N THR A 68 -1.64 -9.45 2.94
CA THR A 68 -2.56 -9.99 3.96
C THR A 68 -4.02 -9.98 3.51
N HIS A 69 -4.40 -8.98 2.71
CA HIS A 69 -5.73 -8.87 2.12
C HIS A 69 -5.59 -8.46 0.65
N GLN A 70 -6.26 -9.19 -0.22
CA GLN A 70 -6.38 -8.89 -1.64
C GLN A 70 -7.79 -9.20 -2.14
N HIS A 71 -8.18 -8.60 -3.25
CA HIS A 71 -9.34 -9.05 -4.04
C HIS A 71 -8.87 -10.10 -5.06
N GLU A 72 -9.78 -10.54 -5.92
CA GLU A 72 -9.44 -11.42 -7.04
C GLU A 72 -8.42 -10.72 -7.95
N ILE A 73 -7.31 -11.41 -8.26
CA ILE A 73 -6.23 -10.92 -9.12
C ILE A 73 -6.12 -11.86 -10.31
N HIS A 74 -6.09 -11.29 -11.51
CA HIS A 74 -5.91 -12.05 -12.75
C HIS A 74 -4.50 -11.87 -13.29
N PHE A 75 -3.72 -12.95 -13.30
CA PHE A 75 -2.38 -12.94 -13.89
C PHE A 75 -2.46 -13.04 -15.42
N SER A 76 -1.77 -12.13 -16.09
CA SER A 76 -1.55 -12.13 -17.54
C SER A 76 -0.06 -11.94 -17.83
N PRO A 77 0.45 -12.32 -19.02
CA PRO A 77 1.83 -12.02 -19.41
C PRO A 77 2.13 -10.52 -19.29
N SER A 78 3.21 -10.17 -18.60
CA SER A 78 3.59 -8.78 -18.34
C SER A 78 4.75 -8.29 -19.20
N GLU A 79 4.68 -7.01 -19.58
CA GLU A 79 5.74 -6.31 -20.28
C GLU A 79 6.54 -5.43 -19.32
N GLN A 80 7.69 -4.92 -19.76
CA GLN A 80 8.57 -4.12 -18.90
C GLN A 80 7.85 -2.90 -18.29
N ARG A 81 7.01 -2.21 -19.07
CA ARG A 81 6.21 -1.09 -18.59
C ARG A 81 5.31 -1.45 -17.40
N HIS A 82 4.79 -2.67 -17.33
CA HIS A 82 3.94 -3.11 -16.22
C HIS A 82 4.76 -3.26 -14.95
N ARG A 83 5.96 -3.88 -15.08
CA ARG A 83 6.90 -4.08 -13.96
C ARG A 83 7.45 -2.76 -13.43
N ASP A 84 7.73 -1.82 -14.34
CA ASP A 84 8.19 -0.47 -13.97
C ASP A 84 7.11 0.28 -13.19
N ALA A 85 5.87 0.31 -13.71
CA ALA A 85 4.74 0.92 -13.02
C ALA A 85 4.43 0.25 -11.67
N ALA A 86 4.49 -1.08 -11.61
CA ALA A 86 4.28 -1.83 -10.37
C ALA A 86 5.35 -1.48 -9.32
N SER A 87 6.61 -1.33 -9.74
CA SER A 87 7.70 -0.90 -8.87
C SER A 87 7.45 0.50 -8.33
N GLU A 88 7.06 1.46 -9.18
CA GLU A 88 6.71 2.82 -8.76
C GLU A 88 5.59 2.84 -7.71
N ILE A 89 4.50 2.11 -7.97
CA ILE A 89 3.36 2.00 -7.06
C ILE A 89 3.78 1.36 -5.74
N TYR A 90 4.54 0.26 -5.79
CA TYR A 90 5.00 -0.46 -4.60
C TYR A 90 5.90 0.43 -3.74
N TYR A 91 6.90 1.09 -4.33
CA TYR A 91 7.81 1.95 -3.58
C TYR A 91 7.17 3.25 -3.13
N HIS A 92 6.19 3.80 -3.85
CA HIS A 92 5.35 4.88 -3.33
C HIS A 92 4.63 4.40 -2.05
N ALA A 93 3.95 3.26 -2.11
CA ALA A 93 3.21 2.73 -0.97
C ALA A 93 4.13 2.39 0.21
N VAL A 94 5.25 1.72 -0.02
CA VAL A 94 6.17 1.24 1.03
C VAL A 94 7.12 2.34 1.54
N GLY A 95 7.56 3.25 0.66
CA GLY A 95 8.47 4.35 1.01
C GLY A 95 7.86 5.34 2.01
N HIS A 96 6.53 5.48 2.03
CA HIS A 96 5.84 6.21 3.09
C HIS A 96 5.96 5.54 4.47
N PHE A 97 6.06 4.21 4.55
CA PHE A 97 6.28 3.51 5.83
C PHE A 97 7.73 3.67 6.32
N ALA A 98 8.71 3.62 5.43
CA ALA A 98 10.13 3.81 5.78
C ALA A 98 10.41 5.23 6.32
N ASN A 99 9.88 6.27 5.68
CA ASN A 99 10.05 7.65 6.13
C ASN A 99 9.32 7.95 7.46
N LYS A 100 8.19 7.29 7.72
CA LYS A 100 7.44 7.44 8.97
C LYS A 100 8.12 6.72 10.14
N ALA A 101 8.77 5.57 9.91
CA ALA A 101 9.60 4.90 10.91
C ALA A 101 10.78 5.78 11.35
N MET A 102 11.45 6.47 10.41
CA MET A 102 12.54 7.42 10.69
C MET A 102 12.07 8.65 11.50
N HIS A 103 10.87 9.16 11.25
CA HIS A 103 10.30 10.30 12.00
C HIS A 103 9.70 9.93 13.37
N ALA A 104 9.36 8.65 13.56
CA ALA A 104 8.92 8.13 14.85
C ALA A 104 10.11 7.88 15.78
N THR A 105 11.23 7.37 15.24
CA THR A 105 12.47 7.16 16.01
C THR A 105 13.20 8.46 16.36
N SER A 106 13.03 9.54 15.59
CA SER A 106 13.64 10.83 15.90
C SER A 106 12.95 11.62 17.01
N ARG A 107 11.73 11.23 17.43
CA ARG A 107 11.00 11.87 18.54
C ARG A 107 11.21 11.21 19.90
N ASP A 108 11.80 10.02 19.92
CA ASP A 108 12.02 9.24 21.15
C ASP A 108 13.49 9.24 21.61
N CYS A 109 14.40 9.88 20.87
CA CYS A 109 15.74 10.18 21.37
C CYS A 109 15.68 11.45 22.25
N GLY A 110 14.93 11.36 23.35
CA GLY A 110 15.13 12.23 24.50
C GLY A 110 16.52 11.91 25.06
N VAL A 111 17.50 12.73 24.68
CA VAL A 111 18.83 12.75 25.28
C VAL A 111 18.66 13.01 26.78
N ARG A 112 18.63 11.94 27.56
CA ARG A 112 18.80 11.98 29.02
C ARG A 112 20.28 11.71 29.28
N THR A 113 21.12 12.71 29.06
CA THR A 113 22.51 12.72 29.56
C THR A 113 22.45 12.91 31.07
N GLN A 114 22.41 11.80 31.82
CA GLN A 114 22.89 11.77 33.20
C GLN A 114 24.38 11.45 33.17
N GLY A 115 25.20 12.29 33.80
CA GLY A 115 26.62 12.01 34.02
C GLY A 115 27.49 13.26 34.02
N GLY A 116 27.32 14.11 35.04
CA GLY A 116 28.18 15.28 35.25
C GLY A 116 28.14 15.70 36.72
N LEU A 117 28.84 14.97 37.57
CA LEU A 117 29.21 15.41 38.92
C LEU A 117 30.73 15.63 38.91
N CYS A 118 31.16 16.88 38.97
CA CYS A 118 32.35 17.33 39.70
C CYS A 118 31.78 17.98 40.99
N PRO A 119 32.38 17.79 42.18
CA PRO A 119 33.76 18.21 42.52
C PRO A 119 34.49 17.13 43.39
N ASP A 120 35.75 17.22 43.83
CA ASP A 120 36.76 18.29 44.02
C ASP A 120 38.09 17.95 43.33
#